data_AF-A0A1H4WAW2-F1
#
_entry.id   AF-A0A1H4WAW2-F1
#
_cell.length_a   1.000
_cell.length_b   1.000
_cell.length_c   1.000
_cell.angle_alpha   90.00
_cell.angle_beta   90.00
_cell.angle_gamma   90.00
#
_symmetry.space_group_name_H-M   'P 1'
#
loop_
_entity.id
_entity.type
_entity.pdbx_description
1 polymer ?
#
loop_
_entity_poly.entity_id
_entity_poly.type
_entity_poly.pdbx_seq_one_letter_code
_entity_poly.pdbx_strand_id
1 'polypeptide(L)'
;MQVEETFELTVDGAAAIGAVAGGWMDLTVLDAAEDAVPALLSAARERASGLDGILVRTHDDALGALLRRHGFRPSGAVAGRPRGNTEVTLVLRLASDAATDDGAVHPPKREVFDPPAMTNTDPKGFVREVEEFRETPFGLYVFRRADHPKFDAIESWLLPAFDLRATIFHFTPGHERDQRVYLDVARVRRDGNLWHTEDWYLDLVEHPGRPIELIDVDELLAAAAADLLSATVAERALQAAVRAVAGTAAHGHSVDAWLADEGAPITWR
;
A
#
# COMPACT_ATOMS: atom_id res chain seq x y z
N MET A 1 -31.71 4.48 -20.75
CA MET A 1 -30.43 4.45 -21.49
C MET A 1 -29.95 5.88 -21.56
N GLN A 2 -29.10 6.29 -20.61
CA GLN A 2 -28.56 7.66 -20.59
C GLN A 2 -27.60 7.81 -21.76
N VAL A 3 -27.70 8.92 -22.49
CA VAL A 3 -26.82 9.23 -23.62
C VAL A 3 -25.43 9.54 -23.06
N GLU A 4 -24.41 8.80 -23.49
CA GLU A 4 -23.00 9.16 -23.27
C GLU A 4 -22.73 10.46 -24.04
N GLU A 5 -22.61 11.57 -23.34
CA GLU A 5 -22.22 12.84 -23.94
C GLU A 5 -20.70 12.87 -24.07
N THR A 6 -20.21 12.82 -25.31
CA THR A 6 -18.78 12.94 -25.63
C THR A 6 -18.39 14.40 -25.78
N PHE A 7 -17.16 14.76 -25.38
CA PHE A 7 -16.62 16.10 -25.49
C PHE A 7 -15.12 16.08 -25.80
N GLU A 8 -14.62 17.17 -26.37
CA GLU A 8 -13.18 17.40 -26.51
C GLU A 8 -12.69 18.27 -25.34
N LEU A 9 -11.50 17.96 -24.84
CA LEU A 9 -10.80 18.73 -23.82
C LEU A 9 -9.41 19.09 -24.36
N THR A 10 -9.24 20.36 -24.71
CA THR A 10 -8.01 20.86 -25.33
C THR A 10 -7.45 22.00 -24.50
N VAL A 11 -6.16 21.93 -24.22
CA VAL A 11 -5.35 23.03 -23.67
C VAL A 11 -4.14 23.24 -24.59
N ASP A 12 -3.43 24.35 -24.45
CA ASP A 12 -2.21 24.56 -25.24
C ASP A 12 -1.21 23.41 -24.96
N GLY A 13 -0.81 22.70 -26.01
CA GLY A 13 0.09 21.55 -25.91
C GLY A 13 -0.54 20.21 -25.46
N ALA A 14 -1.86 20.10 -25.26
CA ALA A 14 -2.49 18.81 -24.97
C ALA A 14 -3.95 18.69 -25.43
N ALA A 15 -4.35 17.47 -25.83
CA ALA A 15 -5.69 17.15 -26.30
C ALA A 15 -6.19 15.80 -25.77
N ALA A 16 -7.46 15.77 -25.38
CA ALA A 16 -8.13 14.56 -24.91
C ALA A 16 -9.59 14.51 -25.38
N ILE A 17 -10.13 13.30 -25.49
CA ILE A 17 -11.56 13.05 -25.72
C ILE A 17 -12.15 12.48 -24.45
N GLY A 18 -13.22 13.10 -23.97
CA GLY A 18 -13.91 12.71 -22.75
C GLY A 18 -15.33 12.21 -23.02
N ALA A 19 -15.84 11.35 -22.14
CA ALA A 19 -17.25 10.97 -22.04
C ALA A 19 -17.65 10.90 -20.57
N VAL A 20 -18.90 11.17 -20.25
CA VAL A 20 -19.44 10.97 -18.89
C VAL A 20 -20.45 9.83 -18.89
N ALA A 21 -20.21 8.81 -18.07
CA ALA A 21 -21.07 7.65 -17.94
C ALA A 21 -21.09 7.14 -16.49
N GLY A 22 -22.28 6.89 -15.95
CA GLY A 22 -22.44 6.21 -14.65
C GLY A 22 -21.77 6.91 -13.46
N GLY A 23 -21.71 8.26 -13.47
CA GLY A 23 -21.05 9.04 -12.40
C GLY A 23 -19.54 9.23 -12.60
N TRP A 24 -18.95 8.68 -13.68
CA TRP A 24 -17.53 8.77 -13.98
C TRP A 24 -17.25 9.54 -15.26
N MET A 25 -16.11 10.23 -15.30
CA MET A 25 -15.58 10.83 -16.53
C MET A 25 -14.48 9.94 -17.11
N ASP A 26 -14.69 9.45 -18.32
CA ASP A 26 -13.72 8.65 -19.07
C ASP A 26 -12.98 9.56 -20.07
N LEU A 27 -11.67 9.74 -19.88
CA LEU A 27 -10.84 10.70 -20.59
C LEU A 27 -9.70 9.97 -21.31
N THR A 28 -9.76 9.90 -22.63
CA THR A 28 -8.67 9.36 -23.46
C THR A 28 -7.76 10.51 -23.88
N VAL A 29 -6.54 10.54 -23.37
CA VAL A 29 -5.52 11.53 -23.76
C VAL A 29 -4.93 11.09 -25.10
N LEU A 30 -5.06 11.96 -26.10
CA LEU A 30 -4.57 11.70 -27.45
C LEU A 30 -3.10 12.10 -27.59
N ASP A 31 -2.75 13.26 -27.04
CA ASP A 31 -1.40 13.83 -27.03
C ASP A 31 -1.29 14.85 -25.89
N ALA A 32 -0.12 14.94 -25.25
CA ALA A 32 0.15 15.95 -24.23
C ALA A 32 1.66 16.17 -24.05
N ALA A 33 2.11 17.41 -24.26
CA ALA A 33 3.43 17.85 -23.83
C ALA A 33 3.53 17.84 -22.30
N GLU A 34 4.71 17.52 -21.76
CA GLU A 34 4.93 17.35 -20.31
C GLU A 34 4.49 18.58 -19.49
N ASP A 35 4.77 19.77 -19.99
CA ASP A 35 4.45 21.06 -19.38
C ASP A 35 2.96 21.45 -19.50
N ALA A 36 2.24 20.85 -20.46
CA ALA A 36 0.80 21.06 -20.65
C ALA A 36 -0.07 20.17 -19.74
N VAL A 37 0.50 19.08 -19.20
CA VAL A 37 -0.26 18.10 -18.38
C VAL A 37 -0.92 18.73 -17.15
N PRO A 38 -0.26 19.58 -16.34
CA PRO A 38 -0.93 20.20 -15.19
C PRO A 38 -2.17 21.03 -15.58
N ALA A 39 -2.11 21.74 -16.72
CA ALA A 39 -3.23 22.52 -17.22
C ALA A 39 -4.37 21.62 -17.71
N LEU A 40 -4.05 20.57 -18.48
CA LEU A 40 -5.02 19.56 -18.91
C LEU A 40 -5.74 18.93 -17.71
N LEU A 41 -4.99 18.57 -16.67
CA LEU A 41 -5.53 17.96 -15.46
C LEU A 41 -6.40 18.90 -14.64
N SER A 42 -6.02 20.18 -14.55
CA SER A 42 -6.86 21.19 -13.92
C SER A 42 -8.22 21.30 -14.62
N ALA A 43 -8.20 21.38 -15.95
CA ALA A 43 -9.42 21.45 -16.75
C ALA A 43 -10.27 20.17 -16.63
N ALA A 44 -9.63 19.00 -16.59
CA ALA A 44 -10.30 17.71 -16.38
C ALA A 44 -11.00 17.65 -15.01
N ARG A 45 -10.32 18.09 -13.94
CA ARG A 45 -10.88 18.12 -12.58
C ARG A 45 -12.04 19.10 -12.44
N GLU A 46 -11.93 20.28 -13.03
CA GLU A 46 -13.01 21.27 -13.05
C GLU A 46 -14.25 20.68 -13.74
N ARG A 47 -14.07 20.05 -14.89
CA ARG A 47 -15.17 19.42 -15.63
C ARG A 47 -15.78 18.22 -14.92
N ALA A 48 -14.98 17.46 -14.20
CA ALA A 48 -15.42 16.32 -13.41
C ALA A 48 -15.99 16.70 -12.03
N SER A 49 -16.14 18.00 -11.73
CA SER A 49 -16.74 18.46 -10.48
C SER A 49 -18.13 17.86 -10.28
N GLY A 50 -18.34 17.15 -9.17
CA GLY A 50 -19.61 16.47 -8.85
C GLY A 50 -19.74 15.06 -9.43
N LEU A 51 -18.71 14.54 -10.09
CA LEU A 51 -18.59 13.14 -10.49
C LEU A 51 -17.82 12.33 -9.43
N ASP A 52 -17.97 11.01 -9.45
CA ASP A 52 -17.30 10.07 -8.55
C ASP A 52 -15.78 10.04 -8.80
N GLY A 53 -15.37 10.20 -10.07
CA GLY A 53 -13.97 10.21 -10.45
C GLY A 53 -13.72 10.34 -11.95
N ILE A 54 -12.44 10.25 -12.30
CA ILE A 54 -11.90 10.35 -13.66
C ILE A 54 -11.14 9.07 -13.96
N LEU A 55 -11.50 8.40 -15.06
CA LEU A 55 -10.69 7.37 -15.70
C LEU A 55 -9.88 8.04 -16.81
N VAL A 56 -8.56 7.90 -16.81
CA VAL A 56 -7.68 8.40 -17.88
C VAL A 56 -7.07 7.25 -18.64
N ARG A 57 -7.19 7.26 -19.96
CA ARG A 57 -6.51 6.31 -20.86
C ARG A 57 -5.41 7.03 -21.62
N THR A 58 -4.21 6.44 -21.64
CA THR A 58 -3.09 6.92 -22.44
C THR A 58 -2.26 5.76 -22.95
N HIS A 59 -1.65 5.93 -24.12
CA HIS A 59 -0.70 4.98 -24.68
C HIS A 59 0.76 5.36 -24.42
N ASP A 60 0.98 6.50 -23.75
CA ASP A 60 2.29 7.06 -23.44
C ASP A 60 2.68 6.74 -21.98
N ASP A 61 3.76 5.97 -21.81
CA ASP A 61 4.28 5.55 -20.51
C ASP A 61 4.85 6.72 -19.68
N ALA A 62 5.45 7.72 -20.34
CA ALA A 62 5.99 8.90 -19.68
C ALA A 62 4.85 9.79 -19.16
N LEU A 63 3.81 9.98 -19.98
CA LEU A 63 2.57 10.63 -19.55
C LEU A 63 1.91 9.83 -18.42
N GLY A 64 1.86 8.49 -18.52
CA GLY A 64 1.35 7.64 -17.45
C GLY A 64 2.11 7.84 -16.13
N ALA A 65 3.44 7.97 -16.18
CA ALA A 65 4.27 8.26 -15.00
C ALA A 65 3.99 9.65 -14.42
N LEU A 66 3.82 10.66 -15.27
CA LEU A 66 3.50 12.02 -14.84
C LEU A 66 2.10 12.12 -14.24
N LEU A 67 1.09 11.48 -14.85
CA LEU A 67 -0.26 11.39 -14.30
C LEU A 67 -0.27 10.74 -12.91
N ARG A 68 0.57 9.70 -12.69
CA ARG A 68 0.77 9.10 -11.38
C ARG A 68 1.29 10.10 -10.33
N ARG A 69 2.21 10.99 -10.71
CA ARG A 69 2.67 12.10 -9.84
C ARG A 69 1.54 13.07 -9.49
N HIS A 70 0.52 13.19 -10.34
CA HIS A 70 -0.64 14.08 -10.14
C HIS A 70 -1.89 13.39 -9.57
N GLY A 71 -1.71 12.27 -8.87
CA GLY A 71 -2.76 11.62 -8.09
C GLY A 71 -3.59 10.58 -8.84
N PHE A 72 -3.32 10.35 -10.13
CA PHE A 72 -3.94 9.24 -10.87
C PHE A 72 -3.25 7.91 -10.51
N ARG A 73 -3.97 6.80 -10.54
CA ARG A 73 -3.50 5.48 -10.09
C ARG A 73 -3.83 4.38 -11.08
N PRO A 74 -3.04 3.32 -11.25
CA PRO A 74 -3.43 2.20 -12.11
C PRO A 74 -4.81 1.68 -11.73
N SER A 75 -5.72 1.62 -12.70
CA SER A 75 -7.04 1.01 -12.51
C SER A 75 -6.87 -0.52 -12.51
N GLY A 76 -6.39 -1.09 -11.41
CA GLY A 76 -6.30 -2.54 -11.26
C GLY A 76 -7.66 -3.19 -11.55
N ALA A 77 -7.75 -3.92 -12.68
CA ALA A 77 -8.91 -4.64 -13.21
C ALA A 77 -9.93 -3.85 -14.06
N VAL A 78 -9.82 -3.99 -15.38
CA VAL A 78 -10.99 -4.11 -16.28
C VAL A 78 -10.96 -5.51 -16.88
N ALA A 79 -11.93 -6.36 -16.51
CA ALA A 79 -12.05 -7.71 -17.06
C ALA A 79 -12.51 -7.67 -18.53
N GLY A 80 -11.89 -8.46 -19.41
CA GLY A 80 -12.48 -8.84 -20.71
C GLY A 80 -11.94 -8.22 -22.01
N ARG A 81 -10.68 -7.76 -22.09
CA ARG A 81 -10.08 -7.31 -23.38
C ARG A 81 -8.71 -7.95 -23.68
N PRO A 82 -8.32 -8.13 -24.96
CA PRO A 82 -7.05 -8.76 -25.33
C PRO A 82 -5.86 -7.90 -24.90
N ARG A 83 -4.81 -8.56 -24.40
CA ARG A 83 -3.49 -7.95 -24.15
C ARG A 83 -2.85 -7.58 -25.49
N GLY A 84 -2.97 -6.30 -25.86
CA GLY A 84 -2.06 -5.61 -26.76
C GLY A 84 -1.23 -4.61 -25.96
N ASN A 85 0.00 -4.34 -26.37
CA ASN A 85 0.91 -3.45 -25.64
C ASN A 85 0.33 -2.03 -25.56
N THR A 86 0.57 -1.33 -24.44
CA THR A 86 0.51 0.15 -24.31
C THR A 86 -0.87 0.81 -24.28
N GLU A 87 -1.83 0.37 -23.46
CA GLU A 87 -2.92 1.26 -23.00
C GLU A 87 -2.94 1.28 -21.47
N VAL A 88 -2.41 2.36 -20.87
CA VAL A 88 -2.41 2.61 -19.43
C VAL A 88 -3.76 3.22 -19.06
N THR A 89 -4.52 2.51 -18.23
CA THR A 89 -5.73 3.05 -17.62
C THR A 89 -5.40 3.49 -16.19
N LEU A 90 -5.56 4.78 -15.93
CA LEU A 90 -5.41 5.36 -14.61
C LEU A 90 -6.76 5.87 -14.08
N VAL A 91 -6.90 5.93 -12.77
CA VAL A 91 -8.11 6.34 -12.08
C VAL A 91 -7.78 7.42 -11.05
N LEU A 92 -8.67 8.39 -10.90
CA LEU A 92 -8.65 9.39 -9.85
C LEU A 92 -10.06 9.52 -9.29
N ARG A 93 -10.27 9.17 -8.02
CA ARG A 93 -11.54 9.44 -7.34
C ARG A 93 -11.58 10.88 -6.84
N LEU A 94 -12.69 11.57 -7.07
CA LEU A 94 -12.91 12.95 -6.62
C LEU A 94 -13.69 13.00 -5.31
N ALA A 95 -14.52 11.99 -5.04
CA ALA A 95 -15.14 11.80 -3.74
C ALA A 95 -14.13 11.17 -2.76
N SER A 96 -14.06 11.72 -1.54
CA SER A 96 -13.35 11.10 -0.43
C SER A 96 -14.19 9.99 0.19
N ASP A 97 -14.22 8.81 -0.43
CA ASP A 97 -14.79 7.64 0.23
C ASP A 97 -13.82 7.09 1.27
N ALA A 98 -14.36 6.71 2.43
CA ALA A 98 -13.61 6.05 3.48
C ALA A 98 -13.14 4.66 2.98
N ALA A 99 -11.82 4.46 2.99
CA ALA A 99 -11.14 3.17 2.97
C ALA A 99 -11.50 2.20 1.82
N THR A 100 -11.28 2.62 0.57
CA THR A 100 -11.00 1.66 -0.51
C THR A 100 -9.50 1.69 -0.77
N ASP A 101 -8.84 0.54 -0.67
CA ASP A 101 -7.46 0.36 -1.10
C ASP A 101 -7.48 0.09 -2.61
N ASP A 102 -7.39 1.15 -3.40
CA ASP A 102 -7.41 1.11 -4.87
C ASP A 102 -5.98 1.12 -5.47
N GLY A 103 -4.96 0.81 -4.67
CA GLY A 103 -3.55 0.97 -5.05
C GLY A 103 -3.12 2.43 -5.11
N ALA A 104 -3.85 3.34 -4.43
CA ALA A 104 -3.44 4.71 -4.30
C ALA A 104 -2.19 4.85 -3.42
N VAL A 105 -1.12 5.36 -4.04
CA VAL A 105 0.04 5.91 -3.32
C VAL A 105 -0.43 6.84 -2.20
N HIS A 106 -0.13 6.43 -0.97
CA HIS A 106 -0.52 7.05 0.29
C HIS A 106 0.74 7.35 1.12
N PRO A 107 0.71 8.31 2.06
CA PRO A 107 1.82 8.48 2.99
C PRO A 107 2.08 7.20 3.81
N PRO A 108 3.31 6.98 4.31
CA PRO A 108 3.61 5.85 5.19
C PRO A 108 2.60 5.70 6.33
N LYS A 109 2.04 4.50 6.51
CA LYS A 109 1.08 4.21 7.58
C LYS A 109 1.82 4.25 8.92
N ARG A 110 1.24 4.89 9.93
CA ARG A 110 1.86 5.04 11.25
C ARG A 110 0.95 4.53 12.34
N GLU A 111 1.49 3.73 13.26
CA GLU A 111 0.78 3.29 14.46
C GLU A 111 1.53 3.72 15.73
N VAL A 112 0.78 3.78 16.83
CA VAL A 112 1.31 4.02 18.17
C VAL A 112 0.80 2.94 19.10
N PHE A 113 1.72 2.19 19.68
CA PHE A 113 1.45 1.19 20.69
C PHE A 113 1.82 1.75 22.06
N ASP A 114 0.87 1.75 22.99
CA ASP A 114 1.00 2.26 24.34
C ASP A 114 0.79 1.10 25.35
N PRO A 115 1.88 0.40 25.74
CA PRO A 115 1.81 -0.66 26.74
C PRO A 115 1.25 -0.21 28.11
N PRO A 116 1.62 0.96 28.67
CA PRO A 116 0.98 1.45 29.89
C PRO A 116 -0.54 1.60 29.79
N ALA A 117 -1.06 2.08 28.65
CA ALA A 117 -2.49 2.25 28.42
C ALA A 117 -3.19 0.99 27.87
N MET A 118 -2.44 -0.06 27.52
CA MET A 118 -2.94 -1.25 26.81
C MET A 118 -3.72 -0.90 25.52
N THR A 119 -3.17 0.01 24.71
CA THR A 119 -3.80 0.43 23.45
C THR A 119 -2.86 0.41 22.25
N ASN A 120 -3.45 0.24 21.07
CA ASN A 120 -2.83 0.49 19.78
C ASN A 120 -3.67 1.52 19.02
N THR A 121 -3.10 2.67 18.68
CA THR A 121 -3.70 3.64 17.75
C THR A 121 -3.30 3.25 16.33
N ASP A 122 -4.28 2.79 15.56
CA ASP A 122 -4.06 2.28 14.20
C ASP A 122 -3.78 3.40 13.16
N PRO A 123 -3.43 3.09 11.90
CA PRO A 123 -3.09 4.11 10.90
C PRO A 123 -4.23 5.05 10.53
N LYS A 124 -5.47 4.73 10.91
CA LYS A 124 -6.67 5.55 10.70
C LYS A 124 -6.99 6.40 11.94
N GLY A 125 -6.19 6.31 12.99
CA GLY A 125 -6.37 7.03 14.26
C GLY A 125 -7.36 6.35 15.21
N PHE A 126 -7.82 5.13 14.93
CA PHE A 126 -8.69 4.42 15.87
C PHE A 126 -7.85 3.81 17.00
N VAL A 127 -8.23 4.14 18.24
CA VAL A 127 -7.65 3.53 19.44
C VAL A 127 -8.28 2.15 19.64
N ARG A 128 -7.46 1.12 19.63
CA ARG A 128 -7.85 -0.28 19.79
C ARG A 128 -7.30 -0.82 21.10
N GLU A 129 -8.15 -1.50 21.86
CA GLU A 129 -7.71 -2.22 23.06
C GLU A 129 -6.75 -3.35 22.67
N VAL A 130 -5.72 -3.53 23.49
CA VAL A 130 -4.73 -4.60 23.36
C VAL A 130 -4.89 -5.54 24.55
N GLU A 131 -4.98 -6.84 24.30
CA GLU A 131 -5.11 -7.83 25.38
C GLU A 131 -3.75 -8.13 26.02
N GLU A 132 -2.68 -8.15 25.22
CA GLU A 132 -1.33 -8.42 25.72
C GLU A 132 -0.28 -7.55 25.03
N PHE A 133 0.59 -6.98 25.86
CA PHE A 133 1.91 -6.49 25.46
C PHE A 133 2.97 -7.27 26.23
N ARG A 134 4.02 -7.69 25.53
CA ARG A 134 5.19 -8.30 26.17
C ARG A 134 6.48 -7.77 25.56
N GLU A 135 7.16 -6.93 26.33
CA GLU A 135 8.46 -6.39 25.95
C GLU A 135 9.57 -7.44 26.13
N THR A 136 10.48 -7.49 25.18
CA THR A 136 11.73 -8.26 25.24
C THR A 136 12.92 -7.37 24.84
N PRO A 137 14.16 -7.82 25.04
CA PRO A 137 15.34 -7.06 24.59
C PRO A 137 15.39 -6.81 23.08
N PHE A 138 14.73 -7.63 22.27
CA PHE A 138 14.77 -7.55 20.80
C PHE A 138 13.49 -6.96 20.19
N GLY A 139 12.41 -6.80 20.95
CA GLY A 139 11.15 -6.32 20.39
C GLY A 139 9.99 -6.21 21.36
N LEU A 140 8.82 -5.86 20.82
CA LEU A 140 7.55 -5.81 21.55
C LEU A 140 6.57 -6.78 20.89
N TYR A 141 6.07 -7.73 21.68
CA TYR A 141 4.96 -8.58 21.32
C TYR A 141 3.63 -7.88 21.61
N VAL A 142 2.65 -8.10 20.73
CA VAL A 142 1.30 -7.52 20.79
C VAL A 142 0.28 -8.60 20.43
N PHE A 143 -0.76 -8.79 21.25
CA PHE A 143 -1.95 -9.55 20.86
C PHE A 143 -3.20 -8.70 21.10
N ARG A 144 -4.06 -8.60 20.08
CA ARG A 144 -5.35 -7.91 20.21
C ARG A 144 -6.43 -8.50 19.33
N ARG A 145 -7.69 -8.29 19.73
CA ARG A 145 -8.84 -8.54 18.86
C ARG A 145 -8.88 -7.55 17.70
N ALA A 146 -9.56 -7.96 16.65
CA ALA A 146 -9.81 -7.15 15.46
C ALA A 146 -11.29 -7.23 15.09
N ASP A 147 -11.88 -6.06 14.84
CA ASP A 147 -13.17 -5.94 14.19
C ASP A 147 -12.93 -5.83 12.68
N HIS A 148 -12.56 -6.96 12.07
CA HIS A 148 -12.27 -7.05 10.63
C HIS A 148 -13.07 -8.21 10.01
N PRO A 149 -13.64 -8.05 8.80
CA PRO A 149 -14.52 -9.08 8.22
C PRO A 149 -13.88 -10.46 8.02
N LYS A 150 -12.54 -10.52 7.91
CA LYS A 150 -11.79 -11.74 7.55
C LYS A 150 -11.00 -12.36 8.70
N PHE A 151 -10.74 -11.63 9.79
CA PHE A 151 -9.93 -12.11 10.91
C PHE A 151 -10.39 -11.45 12.22
N ASP A 152 -10.37 -12.19 13.32
CA ASP A 152 -10.92 -11.73 14.61
C ASP A 152 -9.85 -11.33 15.63
N ALA A 153 -8.58 -11.58 15.33
CA ALA A 153 -7.44 -11.18 16.12
C ALA A 153 -6.20 -10.98 15.25
N ILE A 154 -5.28 -10.18 15.77
CA ILE A 154 -3.93 -10.07 15.25
C ILE A 154 -2.93 -10.27 16.38
N GLU A 155 -1.83 -10.91 16.02
CA GLU A 155 -0.70 -11.17 16.88
C GLU A 155 0.54 -10.65 16.15
N SER A 156 1.31 -9.76 16.78
CA SER A 156 2.43 -9.10 16.13
C SER A 156 3.68 -9.04 17.01
N TRP A 157 4.84 -9.06 16.37
CA TRP A 157 6.14 -8.69 16.93
C TRP A 157 6.69 -7.46 16.23
N LEU A 158 7.06 -6.46 17.01
CA LEU A 158 7.72 -5.22 16.57
C LEU A 158 9.24 -5.38 16.78
N LEU A 159 10.04 -5.34 15.70
CA LEU A 159 11.46 -5.74 15.71
C LEU A 159 12.39 -4.59 15.23
N PRO A 160 12.80 -3.66 16.12
CA PRO A 160 13.58 -2.48 15.75
C PRO A 160 14.90 -2.74 15.04
N ALA A 161 15.64 -3.79 15.44
CA ALA A 161 16.94 -4.10 14.84
C ALA A 161 16.84 -4.72 13.43
N PHE A 162 15.64 -5.04 12.99
CA PHE A 162 15.37 -5.68 11.70
C PHE A 162 14.60 -4.76 10.74
N ASP A 163 14.06 -3.64 11.23
CA ASP A 163 13.09 -2.82 10.50
C ASP A 163 11.90 -3.66 10.00
N LEU A 164 11.40 -4.53 10.88
CA LEU A 164 10.29 -5.43 10.57
C LEU A 164 9.21 -5.39 11.64
N ARG A 165 7.98 -5.61 11.20
CA ARG A 165 6.89 -6.10 12.03
C ARG A 165 6.47 -7.47 11.51
N ALA A 166 6.54 -8.49 12.36
CA ALA A 166 6.00 -9.81 12.03
C ALA A 166 4.57 -9.92 12.55
N THR A 167 3.64 -10.45 11.77
CA THR A 167 2.22 -10.54 12.11
C THR A 167 1.62 -11.90 11.72
N ILE A 168 0.87 -12.49 12.64
CA ILE A 168 -0.10 -13.56 12.38
C ILE A 168 -1.50 -12.94 12.41
N PHE A 169 -2.28 -13.21 11.37
CA PHE A 169 -3.70 -12.89 11.32
C PHE A 169 -4.50 -14.14 11.67
N HIS A 170 -5.35 -14.06 12.70
CA HIS A 170 -6.25 -15.15 13.06
C HIS A 170 -7.50 -15.10 12.18
N PHE A 171 -7.40 -15.68 10.99
CA PHE A 171 -8.48 -15.70 10.01
C PHE A 171 -9.70 -16.45 10.54
N THR A 172 -10.88 -15.91 10.25
CA THR A 172 -12.15 -16.57 10.55
C THR A 172 -12.43 -17.71 9.55
N PRO A 173 -13.25 -18.71 9.93
CA PRO A 173 -13.54 -19.84 9.04
C PRO A 173 -14.04 -19.41 7.66
N GLY A 174 -13.43 -19.94 6.60
CA GLY A 174 -13.73 -19.60 5.20
C GLY A 174 -12.97 -18.39 4.65
N HIS A 175 -12.14 -17.73 5.46
CA HIS A 175 -11.28 -16.63 5.07
C HIS A 175 -9.79 -16.95 5.18
N GLU A 176 -9.45 -18.22 5.39
CA GLU A 176 -8.08 -18.69 5.52
C GLU A 176 -7.26 -18.32 4.28
N ARG A 177 -6.04 -17.85 4.52
CA ARG A 177 -5.06 -17.59 3.48
C ARG A 177 -3.91 -18.57 3.64
N ASP A 178 -3.29 -18.88 2.51
CA ASP A 178 -2.04 -19.65 2.47
C ASP A 178 -0.87 -18.73 2.89
N GLN A 179 -0.87 -18.29 4.14
CA GLN A 179 0.15 -17.43 4.74
C GLN A 179 0.31 -17.82 6.20
N ARG A 180 1.55 -17.85 6.70
CA ARG A 180 1.85 -18.11 8.11
C ARG A 180 2.22 -16.81 8.81
N VAL A 181 3.38 -16.25 8.48
CA VAL A 181 3.87 -14.97 9.01
C VAL A 181 3.86 -13.94 7.91
N TYR A 182 3.24 -12.79 8.17
CA TYR A 182 3.33 -11.60 7.34
C TYR A 182 4.40 -10.69 7.93
N LEU A 183 5.33 -10.19 7.12
CA LEU A 183 6.37 -9.27 7.53
C LEU A 183 6.14 -7.92 6.87
N ASP A 184 5.72 -6.92 7.64
CA ASP A 184 5.77 -5.54 7.19
C ASP A 184 7.21 -5.03 7.31
N VAL A 185 7.76 -4.47 6.23
CA VAL A 185 8.99 -3.69 6.30
C VAL A 185 8.65 -2.31 6.85
N ALA A 186 9.10 -2.04 8.06
CA ALA A 186 8.66 -0.87 8.80
C ALA A 186 9.78 -0.34 9.70
N ARG A 187 9.85 0.98 9.83
CA ARG A 187 10.57 1.58 10.94
C ARG A 187 9.89 1.19 12.23
N VAL A 188 10.62 0.59 13.16
CA VAL A 188 10.14 0.42 14.53
C VAL A 188 11.02 1.21 15.47
N ARG A 189 10.42 2.08 16.28
CA ARG A 189 11.15 2.87 17.29
C ARG A 189 10.41 2.89 18.62
N ARG A 190 11.18 3.00 19.70
CA ARG A 190 10.68 3.25 21.04
C ARG A 190 10.92 4.72 21.41
N ASP A 191 9.93 5.32 22.07
CA ASP A 191 9.94 6.69 22.56
C ASP A 191 9.40 6.70 24.00
N GLY A 192 10.31 6.64 24.97
CA GLY A 192 9.95 6.35 26.36
C GLY A 192 9.23 5.00 26.48
N ASN A 193 7.97 5.02 26.88
CA ASN A 193 7.13 3.82 26.98
C ASN A 193 6.32 3.54 25.71
N LEU A 194 6.28 4.47 24.75
CA LEU A 194 5.53 4.30 23.52
C LEU A 194 6.37 3.61 22.46
N TRP A 195 5.73 2.78 21.66
CA TRP A 195 6.32 2.17 20.48
C TRP A 195 5.62 2.71 19.24
N HIS A 196 6.39 2.97 18.20
CA HIS A 196 5.89 3.53 16.96
C HIS A 196 6.33 2.66 15.78
N THR A 197 5.40 2.47 14.85
CA THR A 197 5.71 1.94 13.52
C THR A 197 5.51 3.01 12.47
N GLU A 198 6.33 2.95 11.42
CA GLU A 198 6.09 3.60 10.15
C GLU A 198 6.33 2.56 9.05
N ASP A 199 5.26 2.17 8.39
CA ASP A 199 5.21 1.18 7.31
C ASP A 199 5.85 1.74 6.04
N TRP A 200 6.78 0.97 5.45
CA TRP A 200 7.52 1.36 4.24
C TRP A 200 7.13 0.52 3.02
N TYR A 201 5.85 0.16 2.92
CA TYR A 201 5.15 -0.45 1.78
C TYR A 201 5.55 -1.88 1.47
N LEU A 202 6.84 -2.23 1.51
CA LEU A 202 7.27 -3.59 1.20
C LEU A 202 6.78 -4.55 2.27
N ASP A 203 6.21 -5.66 1.80
CA ASP A 203 5.79 -6.75 2.67
C ASP A 203 6.38 -8.07 2.20
N LEU A 204 6.56 -9.01 3.14
CA LEU A 204 6.93 -10.38 2.83
C LEU A 204 5.95 -11.38 3.43
N VAL A 205 5.62 -12.41 2.65
CA VAL A 205 4.64 -13.43 3.04
C VAL A 205 5.33 -14.79 3.16
N GLU A 206 5.38 -15.31 4.39
CA GLU A 206 5.83 -16.68 4.65
C GLU A 206 4.73 -17.65 4.23
N HIS A 207 5.07 -18.52 3.27
CA HIS A 207 4.26 -19.64 2.86
C HIS A 207 4.88 -20.94 3.39
N PRO A 208 4.15 -21.77 4.15
CA PRO A 208 4.68 -23.03 4.66
C PRO A 208 5.31 -23.90 3.56
N GLY A 209 6.61 -24.20 3.71
CA GLY A 209 7.36 -25.07 2.80
C GLY A 209 7.74 -24.45 1.45
N ARG A 210 7.59 -23.14 1.26
CA ARG A 210 7.94 -22.43 0.01
C ARG A 210 8.79 -21.20 0.31
N PRO A 211 9.52 -20.68 -0.69
CA PRO A 211 10.21 -19.40 -0.56
C PRO A 211 9.28 -18.29 -0.09
N ILE A 212 9.80 -17.40 0.74
CA ILE A 212 9.08 -16.20 1.16
C ILE A 212 8.81 -15.32 -0.07
N GLU A 213 7.59 -14.81 -0.18
CA GLU A 213 7.18 -13.93 -1.28
C GLU A 213 7.41 -12.48 -0.87
N LEU A 214 8.08 -11.68 -1.71
CA LEU A 214 8.17 -10.22 -1.56
C LEU A 214 7.08 -9.58 -2.42
N ILE A 215 6.26 -8.72 -1.83
CA ILE A 215 5.15 -8.04 -2.49
C ILE A 215 5.26 -6.51 -2.35
N ASP A 216 4.40 -5.80 -3.07
CA ASP A 216 4.19 -4.34 -2.97
C ASP A 216 5.43 -3.47 -3.25
N VAL A 217 6.34 -4.02 -4.08
CA VAL A 217 7.51 -3.32 -4.61
C VAL A 217 7.09 -2.12 -5.47
N ASP A 218 6.00 -2.25 -6.22
CA ASP A 218 5.42 -1.16 -7.00
C ASP A 218 4.92 -0.02 -6.12
N GLU A 219 4.33 -0.31 -4.95
CA GLU A 219 3.93 0.72 -3.98
C GLU A 219 5.13 1.50 -3.43
N LEU A 220 6.21 0.81 -3.03
CA LEU A 220 7.44 1.47 -2.59
C LEU A 220 7.97 2.41 -3.67
N LEU A 221 8.08 1.92 -4.91
CA LEU A 221 8.61 2.70 -6.03
C LEU A 221 7.72 3.89 -6.36
N ALA A 222 6.40 3.71 -6.31
CA ALA A 222 5.44 4.76 -6.54
C ALA A 222 5.50 5.83 -5.43
N ALA A 223 5.62 5.42 -4.16
CA ALA A 223 5.73 6.33 -3.02
C ALA A 223 7.03 7.14 -3.05
N ALA A 224 8.15 6.50 -3.42
CA ALA A 224 9.42 7.18 -3.62
C ALA A 224 9.37 8.18 -4.78
N ALA A 225 8.76 7.80 -5.92
CA ALA A 225 8.59 8.69 -7.06
C ALA A 225 7.63 9.87 -6.80
N ALA A 226 6.77 9.75 -5.79
CA ALA A 226 5.85 10.79 -5.34
C ALA A 226 6.38 11.60 -4.15
N ASP A 227 7.66 11.44 -3.79
CA ASP A 227 8.31 12.11 -2.64
C ASP A 227 7.62 11.88 -1.29
N LEU A 228 6.81 10.82 -1.17
CA LEU A 228 6.19 10.40 0.10
C LEU A 228 7.18 9.63 1.00
N LEU A 229 8.21 9.07 0.38
CA LEU A 229 9.30 8.37 1.04
C LEU A 229 10.63 8.83 0.45
N SER A 230 11.56 9.25 1.30
CA SER A 230 12.88 9.67 0.81
C SER A 230 13.66 8.48 0.22
N ALA A 231 14.55 8.74 -0.74
CA ALA A 231 15.42 7.71 -1.32
C ALA A 231 16.23 6.93 -0.27
N THR A 232 16.74 7.61 0.78
CA THR A 232 17.46 6.94 1.88
C THR A 232 16.59 5.94 2.64
N VAL A 233 15.32 6.26 2.84
CA VAL A 233 14.38 5.37 3.52
C VAL A 233 13.97 4.22 2.59
N ALA A 234 13.73 4.48 1.32
CA ALA A 234 13.44 3.45 0.33
C ALA A 234 14.60 2.44 0.19
N GLU A 235 15.85 2.92 0.17
CA GLU A 235 17.04 2.05 0.18
C GLU A 235 17.08 1.18 1.44
N ARG A 236 16.82 1.76 2.61
CA ARG A 236 16.79 1.01 3.87
C ARG A 236 15.68 -0.04 3.90
N ALA A 237 14.50 0.27 3.37
CA ALA A 237 13.40 -0.69 3.22
C ALA A 237 13.82 -1.88 2.33
N LEU A 238 14.46 -1.61 1.18
CA LEU A 238 14.99 -2.65 0.30
C LEU A 238 16.05 -3.50 1.00
N GLN A 239 16.96 -2.89 1.78
CA GLN A 239 17.98 -3.63 2.53
C GLN A 239 17.35 -4.55 3.60
N ALA A 240 16.32 -4.08 4.30
CA ALA A 240 15.58 -4.89 5.26
C ALA A 240 14.85 -6.07 4.59
N ALA A 241 14.18 -5.83 3.46
CA ALA A 241 13.53 -6.87 2.68
C ALA A 241 14.52 -7.93 2.16
N VAL A 242 15.66 -7.49 1.59
CA VAL A 242 16.72 -8.39 1.11
C VAL A 242 17.30 -9.22 2.25
N ARG A 243 17.53 -8.61 3.42
CA ARG A 243 17.99 -9.33 4.62
C ARG A 243 16.99 -10.41 5.04
N ALA A 244 15.69 -10.11 5.01
CA ALA A 244 14.64 -11.07 5.34
C ALA A 244 14.56 -12.23 4.32
N VAL A 245 14.64 -11.93 3.02
CA VAL A 245 14.67 -12.96 1.97
C VAL A 245 15.88 -13.88 2.13
N ALA A 246 17.08 -13.30 2.30
CA ALA A 246 18.31 -14.07 2.46
C ALA A 246 18.31 -14.89 3.75
N GLY A 247 17.88 -14.28 4.85
CA GLY A 247 17.79 -14.91 6.16
C GLY A 247 16.83 -16.09 6.16
N THR A 248 15.60 -15.89 5.71
CA THR A 248 14.62 -16.98 5.62
C THR A 248 15.06 -18.07 4.65
N ALA A 249 15.63 -17.74 3.48
CA ALA A 249 16.15 -18.74 2.55
C ALA A 249 17.26 -19.62 3.15
N ALA A 250 18.15 -19.04 3.98
CA ALA A 250 19.18 -19.80 4.70
C ALA A 250 18.62 -20.70 5.81
N HIS A 251 17.39 -20.45 6.27
CA HIS A 251 16.74 -21.13 7.39
C HIS A 251 15.49 -21.91 6.98
N GLY A 252 15.53 -22.53 5.79
CA GLY A 252 14.44 -23.40 5.31
C GLY A 252 13.13 -22.66 5.05
N HIS A 253 13.22 -21.38 4.71
CA HIS A 253 12.09 -20.46 4.49
C HIS A 253 11.21 -20.23 5.73
N SER A 254 11.81 -20.30 6.93
CA SER A 254 11.12 -20.02 8.19
C SER A 254 11.57 -18.68 8.78
N VAL A 255 10.62 -17.78 9.03
CA VAL A 255 10.86 -16.51 9.74
C VAL A 255 11.29 -16.77 11.18
N ASP A 256 10.59 -17.66 11.88
CA ASP A 256 10.90 -18.00 13.28
C ASP A 256 12.33 -18.53 13.42
N ALA A 257 12.76 -19.46 12.55
CA ALA A 257 14.09 -20.04 12.60
C ALA A 257 15.18 -19.01 12.28
N TRP A 258 14.94 -18.15 11.28
CA TRP A 258 15.87 -17.07 10.93
C TRP A 258 16.02 -16.05 12.07
N LEU A 259 14.92 -15.55 12.61
CA LEU A 259 14.98 -14.55 13.67
C LEU A 259 15.59 -15.11 14.96
N ALA A 260 15.34 -16.39 15.27
CA ALA A 260 15.98 -17.05 16.39
C ALA A 260 17.51 -17.13 16.25
N ASP A 261 18.04 -17.47 15.07
CA ASP A 261 19.48 -17.50 14.79
C ASP A 261 20.12 -16.10 14.92
N GLU A 262 19.39 -15.05 14.51
CA GLU A 262 19.79 -13.65 14.63
C GLU A 262 19.60 -13.06 16.06
N GLY A 263 19.27 -13.90 17.04
CA GLY A 263 19.15 -13.48 18.45
C GLY A 263 17.83 -12.81 18.82
N ALA A 264 16.80 -12.92 17.98
CA ALA A 264 15.45 -12.46 18.21
C ALA A 264 14.42 -13.61 18.17
N PRO A 265 14.48 -14.59 19.09
CA PRO A 265 13.58 -15.74 19.08
C PRO A 265 12.15 -15.32 19.41
N ILE A 266 11.37 -15.04 18.36
CA ILE A 266 9.95 -14.74 18.48
C ILE A 266 9.15 -15.99 18.84
N THR A 267 8.06 -15.79 19.57
CA THR A 267 7.13 -16.86 19.95
C THR A 267 5.71 -16.39 19.74
N TRP A 268 4.84 -17.32 19.36
CA TRP A 268 3.44 -17.06 19.08
C TRP A 268 2.52 -17.78 20.10
N ARG A 269 1.26 -17.37 20.21
CA ARG A 269 0.23 -17.92 21.10
C ARG A 269 -0.34 -19.26 20.64
#